data_AF-A0A401WXL9-F1
#
_entry.id   AF-A0A401WXL9-F1
#
_cell.length_a   1.000
_cell.length_b   1.000
_cell.length_c   1.000
_cell.angle_alpha   90.00
_cell.angle_beta   90.00
_cell.angle_gamma   90.00
#
_symmetry.space_group_name_H-M   'P 1'
#
loop_
_entity.id
_entity.type
_entity.pdbx_description
1 polymer ?
#
loop_
_entity_poly.entity_id
_entity_poly.type
_entity_poly.pdbx_seq_one_letter_code
_entity_poly.pdbx_strand_id
1 'polypeptide(L)'
;MMNIYFGKEGGPHIAVSLTIHPDLPDLTLQTGGARSFLLATGHQTAMYHRLNSYCDDVSNVRTTNWSKHLQNRAFLIEDLKRESRMSGNLNHVKQPYNGISPDIFIVYFRSPLCVGFSQIHLLETVKSIWKAGGYVYIQTLGILLREGDNLDVVINDMLREKKNSEMRRYRKKVGNPE
;
A
#
# COMPACT_ATOMS: atom_id res chain seq x y z
N MET A 1 -0.64 13.45 16.71
CA MET A 1 -2.05 13.02 16.72
C MET A 1 -2.52 12.94 15.29
N MET A 2 -2.93 11.76 14.83
CA MET A 2 -3.41 11.54 13.47
C MET A 2 -4.92 11.83 13.47
N ASN A 3 -5.37 12.85 12.73
CA ASN A 3 -6.79 13.18 12.63
C ASN A 3 -7.51 12.05 11.89
N ILE A 4 -8.38 11.35 12.62
CA ILE A 4 -9.23 10.27 12.14
C ILE A 4 -10.51 10.91 11.60
N TYR A 5 -10.72 10.85 10.28
CA TYR A 5 -11.90 11.39 9.61
C TYR A 5 -13.07 10.41 9.74
N PHE A 6 -14.24 10.92 10.14
CA PHE A 6 -15.49 10.16 10.15
C PHE A 6 -16.14 10.25 8.77
N GLY A 7 -16.50 9.09 8.19
CA GLY A 7 -17.12 8.98 6.88
C GLY A 7 -18.43 9.77 6.78
N LYS A 8 -18.39 10.84 5.99
CA LYS A 8 -19.51 11.29 5.15
C LYS A 8 -19.07 11.13 3.70
N GLU A 9 -20.00 11.03 2.76
CA GLU A 9 -19.72 10.98 1.32
C GLU A 9 -18.63 12.01 0.97
N GLY A 10 -17.53 11.54 0.35
CA GLY A 10 -16.33 12.35 0.09
C GLY A 10 -15.09 12.06 0.96
N GLY A 11 -15.02 10.91 1.64
CA GLY A 11 -13.79 10.42 2.28
C GLY A 11 -12.72 9.96 1.27
N PRO A 12 -11.44 9.82 1.68
CA PRO A 12 -10.38 9.41 0.77
C PRO A 12 -10.65 8.02 0.17
N HIS A 13 -10.42 7.87 -1.12
CA HIS A 13 -10.53 6.57 -1.79
C HIS A 13 -9.36 5.68 -1.39
N ILE A 14 -9.63 4.56 -0.72
CA ILE A 14 -8.57 3.66 -0.23
C ILE A 14 -8.50 2.39 -1.09
N ALA A 15 -7.32 2.15 -1.66
CA ALA A 15 -6.95 0.89 -2.30
C ALA A 15 -5.98 0.10 -1.40
N VAL A 16 -6.12 -1.22 -1.36
CA VAL A 16 -5.30 -2.10 -0.50
C VAL A 16 -4.40 -2.96 -1.40
N SER A 17 -3.08 -2.81 -1.31
CA SER A 17 -2.15 -3.70 -2.00
C SER A 17 -1.69 -4.82 -1.08
N LEU A 18 -1.97 -6.06 -1.46
CA LEU A 18 -1.62 -7.28 -0.76
C LEU A 18 -0.62 -8.08 -1.59
N THR A 19 0.31 -8.76 -0.94
CA THR A 19 1.29 -9.59 -1.64
C THR A 19 1.59 -10.84 -0.85
N ILE A 20 1.38 -12.02 -1.46
CA ILE A 20 1.61 -13.31 -0.82
C ILE A 20 3.03 -13.76 -1.13
N HIS A 21 3.87 -13.89 -0.10
CA HIS A 21 5.20 -14.47 -0.19
C HIS A 21 5.70 -14.92 1.19
N PRO A 22 6.50 -16.01 1.30
CA PRO A 22 7.03 -16.49 2.58
C PRO A 22 7.87 -15.48 3.36
N ASP A 23 8.53 -14.56 2.66
CA ASP A 23 9.38 -13.53 3.28
C ASP A 23 8.58 -12.27 3.71
N LEU A 24 7.27 -12.19 3.43
CA LEU A 24 6.40 -11.05 3.79
C LEU A 24 5.55 -11.38 5.02
N PRO A 25 4.94 -10.37 5.69
CA PRO A 25 3.85 -10.62 6.63
C PRO A 25 2.78 -11.50 5.97
N ASP A 26 2.20 -12.46 6.70
CA ASP A 26 1.17 -13.32 6.12
C ASP A 26 -0.08 -12.52 5.69
N LEU A 27 -0.88 -13.13 4.81
CA LEU A 27 -2.06 -12.48 4.25
C LEU A 27 -3.08 -12.07 5.33
N THR A 28 -3.17 -12.83 6.43
CA THR A 28 -4.05 -12.53 7.56
C THR A 28 -3.64 -11.23 8.25
N LEU A 29 -2.35 -11.04 8.52
CA LEU A 29 -1.80 -9.81 9.11
C LEU A 29 -1.94 -8.62 8.16
N GLN A 30 -1.72 -8.82 6.86
CA GLN A 30 -1.91 -7.75 5.87
C GLN A 30 -3.38 -7.30 5.81
N THR A 31 -4.30 -8.27 5.72
CA THR A 31 -5.75 -8.03 5.65
C THR A 31 -6.30 -7.44 6.95
N GLY A 32 -5.91 -7.99 8.10
CA GLY A 32 -6.30 -7.47 9.42
C GLY A 32 -5.80 -6.04 9.64
N GLY A 33 -4.57 -5.75 9.21
CA GLY A 33 -4.01 -4.41 9.19
C GLY A 33 -4.83 -3.44 8.33
N ALA A 34 -5.21 -3.85 7.11
CA ALA A 34 -6.00 -3.04 6.20
C ALA A 34 -7.40 -2.74 6.77
N ARG A 35 -8.07 -3.76 7.34
CA ARG A 35 -9.36 -3.61 8.02
C ARG A 35 -9.27 -2.64 9.19
N SER A 36 -8.24 -2.78 10.02
CA SER A 36 -8.01 -1.86 11.16
C SER A 36 -7.80 -0.42 10.67
N PHE A 37 -7.03 -0.22 9.59
CA PHE A 37 -6.84 1.10 9.01
C PHE A 37 -8.16 1.71 8.50
N LEU A 38 -8.97 0.95 7.76
CA LEU A 38 -10.26 1.43 7.24
C LEU A 38 -11.26 1.77 8.34
N LEU A 39 -11.33 0.97 9.40
CA LEU A 39 -12.14 1.28 10.57
C LEU A 39 -11.66 2.59 11.23
N ALA A 40 -10.34 2.77 11.33
CA ALA A 40 -9.73 3.99 11.86
C ALA A 40 -9.87 5.20 10.94
N THR A 41 -10.21 5.07 9.66
CA THR A 41 -10.50 6.20 8.76
C THR A 41 -11.99 6.43 8.58
N GLY A 42 -12.83 5.91 9.49
CA GLY A 42 -14.27 6.10 9.46
C GLY A 42 -14.98 5.40 8.29
N HIS A 43 -14.28 4.51 7.56
CA HIS A 43 -14.85 3.70 6.48
C HIS A 43 -15.54 2.46 7.08
N GLN A 44 -16.51 2.66 7.98
CA GLN A 44 -17.25 1.57 8.62
C GLN A 44 -18.04 0.72 7.60
N THR A 45 -18.48 1.31 6.49
CA THR A 45 -19.14 0.60 5.38
C THR A 45 -18.21 -0.32 4.61
N ALA A 46 -16.88 -0.17 4.70
CA ALA A 46 -15.91 -1.10 4.11
C ALA A 46 -15.86 -2.46 4.83
N MET A 47 -16.58 -2.61 5.94
CA MET A 47 -16.84 -3.92 6.55
C MET A 47 -17.85 -4.74 5.75
N TYR A 48 -18.70 -4.08 4.95
CA TYR A 48 -19.74 -4.69 4.10
C TYR A 48 -19.44 -4.58 2.59
N HIS A 49 -18.70 -3.55 2.16
CA HIS A 49 -18.21 -3.42 0.79
C HIS A 49 -16.87 -4.12 0.62
N ARG A 50 -16.68 -4.81 -0.52
CA ARG A 50 -15.40 -5.41 -0.91
C ARG A 50 -14.30 -4.36 -0.73
N LEU A 51 -13.28 -4.69 0.06
CA LEU A 51 -12.01 -3.97 0.01
C LEU A 51 -11.63 -3.88 -1.47
N ASN A 52 -11.30 -2.69 -1.97
CA ASN A 52 -10.63 -2.56 -3.27
C ASN A 52 -9.19 -3.09 -3.08
N SER A 53 -9.09 -4.42 -2.95
CA SER A 53 -7.88 -5.14 -2.62
C SER A 53 -7.30 -5.77 -3.87
N TYR A 54 -6.03 -5.51 -4.09
CA TYR A 54 -5.25 -6.00 -5.22
C TYR A 54 -4.20 -6.94 -4.63
N CYS A 55 -4.40 -8.24 -4.85
CA CYS A 55 -3.60 -9.29 -4.21
C CYS A 55 -2.74 -10.00 -5.24
N ASP A 56 -1.43 -9.85 -5.16
CA ASP A 56 -0.50 -10.59 -6.00
C ASP A 56 0.04 -11.82 -5.26
N ASP A 57 -0.06 -13.01 -5.87
CA ASP A 57 0.60 -14.21 -5.38
C ASP A 57 1.94 -14.39 -6.09
N VAL A 58 3.01 -14.14 -5.34
CA VAL A 58 4.39 -14.32 -5.80
C VAL A 58 5.13 -15.36 -4.96
N SER A 59 4.40 -16.22 -4.24
CA SER A 59 4.94 -17.20 -3.29
C SER A 59 6.02 -18.12 -3.87
N ASN A 60 5.90 -18.45 -5.15
CA ASN A 60 6.82 -19.30 -5.89
C ASN A 60 7.73 -18.53 -6.88
N VAL A 61 7.77 -17.20 -6.79
CA VAL A 61 8.50 -16.33 -7.71
C VAL A 61 9.73 -15.75 -7.02
N ARG A 62 10.90 -15.90 -7.65
CA ARG A 62 12.13 -15.23 -7.18
C ARG A 62 11.90 -13.72 -7.10
N THR A 63 12.35 -13.11 -6.01
CA THR A 63 12.16 -11.68 -5.71
C THR A 63 12.70 -10.73 -6.78
N THR A 64 13.74 -11.13 -7.52
CA THR A 64 14.28 -10.38 -8.67
C THR A 64 13.32 -10.31 -9.86
N ASN A 65 12.34 -11.21 -9.95
CA ASN A 65 11.39 -11.28 -11.05
C ASN A 65 10.02 -10.70 -10.69
N TRP A 66 9.80 -10.26 -9.45
CA TRP A 66 8.48 -9.83 -8.97
C TRP A 66 7.82 -8.77 -9.84
N SER A 67 8.57 -7.82 -10.41
CA SER A 67 8.00 -6.77 -11.28
C SER A 67 7.15 -7.32 -12.44
N LYS A 68 7.41 -8.54 -12.91
CA LYS A 68 6.65 -9.21 -13.99
C LYS A 68 5.42 -9.98 -13.50
N HIS A 69 5.31 -10.19 -12.19
CA HIS A 69 4.30 -11.03 -11.54
C HIS A 69 3.38 -10.26 -10.59
N LEU A 70 3.47 -8.92 -10.58
CA LEU A 70 2.60 -8.05 -9.79
C LEU A 70 1.50 -7.45 -10.66
N GLN A 71 0.71 -8.30 -11.32
CA GLN A 71 -0.31 -7.82 -12.26
C GLN A 71 -1.43 -7.06 -11.57
N ASN A 72 -1.85 -7.47 -10.37
CA ASN A 72 -2.89 -6.78 -9.63
C ASN A 72 -2.41 -5.41 -9.14
N ARG A 73 -1.13 -5.28 -8.77
CA ARG A 73 -0.54 -3.96 -8.53
C ARG A 73 -0.49 -3.08 -9.78
N ALA A 74 -0.24 -3.66 -10.96
CA ALA A 74 -0.31 -2.90 -12.21
C ALA A 74 -1.75 -2.42 -12.49
N PHE A 75 -2.75 -3.28 -12.29
CA PHE A 75 -4.17 -2.89 -12.39
C PHE A 75 -4.55 -1.81 -11.38
N LEU A 76 -4.08 -1.89 -10.14
CA LEU A 76 -4.24 -0.83 -9.13
C LEU A 76 -3.74 0.52 -9.65
N ILE A 77 -2.55 0.56 -10.25
CA ILE A 77 -1.95 1.79 -10.76
C ILE A 77 -2.79 2.35 -11.93
N GLU A 78 -3.30 1.49 -12.81
CA GLU A 78 -4.16 1.93 -13.91
C GLU A 78 -5.53 2.44 -13.42
N ASP A 79 -6.11 1.79 -12.41
CA ASP A 79 -7.34 2.25 -11.77
C ASP A 79 -7.13 3.63 -11.14
N LEU A 80 -6.04 3.84 -10.38
CA LEU A 80 -5.69 5.16 -9.84
C LEU A 80 -5.59 6.24 -10.93
N LYS A 81 -4.91 5.94 -12.05
CA LYS A 81 -4.81 6.89 -13.17
C LYS A 81 -6.17 7.21 -13.77
N ARG A 82 -7.05 6.23 -13.92
CA ARG A 82 -8.39 6.42 -14.46
C ARG A 82 -9.21 7.32 -13.55
N GLU A 83 -9.24 7.00 -12.26
CA GLU A 83 -9.98 7.79 -11.28
C GLU A 83 -9.44 9.22 -11.17
N SER A 84 -8.12 9.40 -11.11
CA SER A 84 -7.46 10.71 -11.06
C SER A 84 -7.82 11.59 -12.28
N ARG A 85 -7.95 11.01 -13.48
CA ARG A 85 -8.40 11.73 -14.68
C ARG A 85 -9.88 12.11 -14.62
N MET A 86 -10.72 11.24 -14.06
CA MET A 86 -12.15 11.51 -13.92
C MET A 86 -12.39 12.67 -12.95
N SER A 87 -11.68 12.70 -11.82
CA SER A 87 -11.71 13.82 -10.87
C SER A 87 -11.16 15.11 -11.48
N GLY A 88 -10.12 15.04 -12.31
CA GLY A 88 -9.58 16.22 -13.03
C GLY A 88 -10.53 16.84 -14.07
N ASN A 89 -11.52 16.09 -14.57
CA ASN A 89 -12.57 16.61 -15.46
C ASN A 89 -13.73 17.28 -14.70
N LEU A 90 -13.78 17.18 -13.36
CA LEU A 90 -14.80 17.78 -12.49
C LEU A 90 -14.45 19.22 -12.02
N ASN A 91 -13.62 19.95 -12.78
CA ASN A 91 -13.23 21.35 -12.54
C ASN A 91 -14.40 22.38 -12.47
N HIS A 92 -15.67 21.94 -12.43
CA HIS A 92 -16.85 22.79 -12.23
C HIS A 92 -17.45 22.73 -10.82
N VAL A 93 -16.87 21.99 -9.87
CA VAL A 93 -17.36 22.03 -8.48
C VAL A 93 -16.46 22.95 -7.64
N LYS A 94 -17.10 24.01 -7.14
CA LYS A 94 -16.50 25.08 -6.33
C LYS A 94 -15.64 24.52 -5.19
N GLN A 95 -14.55 25.26 -4.94
CA GLN A 95 -13.56 25.07 -3.86
C GLN A 95 -14.10 24.33 -2.63
N PRO A 96 -13.39 23.31 -2.12
CA PRO A 96 -13.81 22.61 -0.92
C PRO A 96 -13.74 23.56 0.28
N TYR A 97 -14.90 23.79 0.90
CA TYR A 97 -15.00 24.34 2.24
C TYR A 97 -14.16 23.43 3.15
N ASN A 98 -13.08 23.98 3.74
CA ASN A 98 -12.13 23.32 4.66
C ASN A 98 -10.85 22.72 4.06
N GLY A 99 -10.50 22.97 2.80
CA GLY A 99 -9.14 22.68 2.27
C GLY A 99 -8.79 21.19 2.10
N ILE A 100 -9.79 20.31 2.12
CA ILE A 100 -9.63 18.88 1.83
C ILE A 100 -10.12 18.65 0.40
N SER A 101 -9.21 18.29 -0.50
CA SER A 101 -9.60 17.83 -1.83
C SER A 101 -10.40 16.53 -1.71
N PRO A 102 -11.60 16.43 -2.30
CA PRO A 102 -12.46 15.25 -2.20
C PRO A 102 -11.88 13.99 -2.90
N ASP A 103 -10.78 14.13 -3.65
CA ASP A 103 -10.24 13.08 -4.53
C ASP A 103 -8.88 12.53 -4.06
N ILE A 104 -8.65 12.39 -2.74
CA ILE A 104 -7.39 11.81 -2.27
C ILE A 104 -7.47 10.28 -2.35
N PHE A 105 -6.65 9.70 -3.23
CA PHE A 105 -6.47 8.25 -3.30
C PHE A 105 -5.32 7.80 -2.40
N ILE A 106 -5.56 6.85 -1.51
CA ILE A 106 -4.55 6.29 -0.60
C ILE A 106 -4.36 4.81 -0.93
N VAL A 107 -3.13 4.42 -1.23
CA VAL A 107 -2.72 3.04 -1.37
C VAL A 107 -2.14 2.54 -0.06
N TYR A 108 -2.84 1.63 0.57
CA TYR A 108 -2.41 0.97 1.80
C TYR A 108 -1.42 -0.16 1.49
N PHE A 109 -0.33 -0.19 2.26
CA PHE A 109 0.57 -1.33 2.42
C PHE A 109 0.75 -1.65 3.90
N ARG A 110 0.88 -2.94 4.22
CA ARG A 110 1.15 -3.37 5.60
C ARG A 110 2.54 -2.94 6.09
N SER A 111 3.56 -3.11 5.24
CA SER A 111 4.96 -2.88 5.60
C SER A 111 5.78 -2.36 4.42
N PRO A 112 6.94 -1.72 4.66
CA PRO A 112 7.86 -1.33 3.60
C PRO A 112 8.23 -2.49 2.67
N LEU A 113 8.41 -3.70 3.21
CA LEU A 113 8.73 -4.88 2.40
C LEU A 113 7.59 -5.32 1.48
N CYS A 114 6.33 -5.00 1.82
CA CYS A 114 5.17 -5.18 0.94
C CYS A 114 5.16 -4.16 -0.22
N VAL A 115 5.71 -2.96 -0.01
CA VAL A 115 5.85 -1.94 -1.06
C VAL A 115 6.86 -2.42 -2.10
N GLY A 116 8.02 -2.88 -1.67
CA GLY A 116 9.01 -3.49 -2.55
C GLY A 116 10.09 -4.28 -1.80
N PHE A 117 10.55 -5.38 -2.41
CA PHE A 117 11.59 -6.26 -1.85
C PHE A 117 13.04 -5.76 -2.06
N SER A 118 13.20 -4.65 -2.76
CA SER A 118 14.48 -3.98 -3.00
C SER A 118 14.25 -2.47 -3.03
N GLN A 119 15.32 -1.69 -2.87
CA GLN A 119 15.24 -0.23 -2.95
C GLN A 119 14.68 0.23 -4.31
N ILE A 120 15.16 -0.37 -5.40
CA ILE A 120 14.69 -0.06 -6.76
C ILE A 120 13.19 -0.32 -6.88
N HIS A 121 12.73 -1.52 -6.46
CA HIS A 121 11.33 -1.90 -6.57
C HIS A 121 10.40 -1.03 -5.68
N LEU A 122 10.86 -0.67 -4.49
CA LEU A 122 10.14 0.24 -3.60
C LEU A 122 9.98 1.62 -4.24
N LEU A 123 11.08 2.18 -4.76
CA LEU A 123 11.08 3.48 -5.43
C LEU A 123 10.17 3.48 -6.67
N GLU A 124 10.27 2.45 -7.51
CA GLU A 124 9.41 2.31 -8.69
C GLU A 124 7.92 2.24 -8.31
N THR A 125 7.59 1.48 -7.27
CA THR A 125 6.20 1.34 -6.80
C THR A 125 5.68 2.67 -6.27
N VAL A 126 6.40 3.32 -5.35
CA VAL A 126 6.00 4.60 -4.77
C VAL A 126 5.86 5.67 -5.85
N LYS A 127 6.85 5.81 -6.73
CA LYS A 127 6.82 6.81 -7.81
C LYS A 127 5.69 6.55 -8.81
N SER A 128 5.38 5.28 -9.10
CA SER A 128 4.26 4.94 -9.98
C SER A 128 2.91 5.31 -9.38
N ILE A 129 2.75 5.11 -8.07
CA ILE A 129 1.55 5.53 -7.33
C ILE A 129 1.43 7.06 -7.32
N TRP A 130 2.51 7.79 -7.03
CA TRP A 130 2.52 9.26 -7.09
C TRP A 130 2.17 9.78 -8.48
N LYS A 131 2.78 9.23 -9.53
CA LYS A 131 2.47 9.59 -10.92
C LYS A 131 1.02 9.29 -11.30
N ALA A 132 0.38 8.34 -10.62
CA ALA A 132 -1.04 8.02 -10.77
C ALA A 132 -1.97 8.91 -9.91
N GLY A 133 -1.41 9.89 -9.17
CA GLY A 133 -2.17 10.80 -8.31
C GLY A 133 -2.49 10.23 -6.92
N GLY A 134 -1.92 9.08 -6.56
CA GLY A 134 -2.17 8.42 -5.27
C GLY A 134 -1.12 8.74 -4.21
N TYR A 135 -1.49 8.57 -2.94
CA TYR A 135 -0.61 8.64 -1.78
C TYR A 135 -0.30 7.22 -1.28
N VAL A 136 0.81 7.02 -0.58
CA VAL A 136 1.23 5.70 -0.09
C VAL A 136 1.17 5.69 1.44
N TYR A 137 0.32 4.84 2.01
CA TYR A 137 0.27 4.62 3.45
C TYR A 137 0.95 3.32 3.83
N ILE A 138 1.88 3.37 4.80
CA ILE A 138 2.62 2.21 5.29
C ILE A 138 2.33 2.02 6.77
N GLN A 139 1.55 1.00 7.10
CA GLN A 139 0.95 0.86 8.43
C GLN A 139 1.96 0.65 9.56
N THR A 140 2.93 -0.24 9.36
CA THR A 140 3.95 -0.55 10.39
C THR A 140 4.82 0.66 10.76
N LEU A 141 4.91 1.67 9.89
CA LEU A 141 5.59 2.93 10.16
C LEU A 141 4.64 4.06 10.59
N GLY A 142 3.33 3.89 10.35
CA GLY A 142 2.33 4.93 10.62
C GLY A 142 2.49 6.19 9.75
N ILE A 143 3.04 6.04 8.53
CA ILE A 143 3.36 7.17 7.65
C ILE A 143 2.46 7.19 6.41
N LEU A 144 2.11 8.41 5.98
CA LEU A 144 1.43 8.69 4.72
C LEU A 144 2.38 9.52 3.84
N LEU A 145 2.83 8.94 2.73
CA LEU A 145 3.79 9.52 1.81
C LEU A 145 3.09 10.17 0.62
N ARG A 146 3.48 11.41 0.34
CA ARG A 146 3.04 12.23 -0.79
C ARG A 146 4.19 12.46 -1.76
N GLU A 147 3.85 12.89 -2.97
CA GLU A 147 4.87 13.20 -3.98
C GLU A 147 5.89 14.21 -3.44
N GLY A 148 7.17 13.83 -3.55
CA GLY A 148 8.30 14.64 -3.07
C GLY A 148 8.78 14.31 -1.66
N ASP A 149 8.06 13.49 -0.89
CA ASP A 149 8.50 13.09 0.45
C ASP A 149 9.82 12.28 0.41
N ASN A 150 10.65 12.46 1.44
CA ASN A 150 11.89 11.70 1.61
C ASN A 150 11.57 10.22 1.93
N LEU A 151 12.19 9.29 1.20
CA LEU A 151 11.94 7.85 1.30
C LEU A 151 13.01 7.08 2.09
N ASP A 152 14.03 7.75 2.63
CA ASP A 152 15.19 7.12 3.28
C ASP A 152 14.77 6.27 4.48
N VAL A 153 13.87 6.79 5.32
CA VAL A 153 13.33 6.05 6.48
C VAL A 153 12.65 4.76 6.03
N VAL A 154 11.88 4.83 4.95
CA VAL A 154 11.13 3.69 4.40
C VAL A 154 12.07 2.66 3.79
N ILE A 155 13.09 3.11 3.07
CA ILE A 155 14.12 2.28 2.45
C ILE A 155 14.91 1.55 3.54
N ASN A 156 15.36 2.27 4.57
CA ASN A 156 16.12 1.69 5.66
C ASN A 156 15.32 0.62 6.43
N ASP A 157 14.04 0.89 6.67
CA ASP A 157 13.15 -0.06 7.34
C ASP A 157 12.86 -1.29 6.46
N MET A 158 12.66 -1.11 5.15
CA MET A 158 12.53 -2.21 4.19
C MET A 158 13.77 -3.12 4.21
N LEU A 159 14.97 -2.55 4.19
CA LEU A 159 16.22 -3.32 4.24
C LEU A 159 16.37 -4.09 5.55
N ARG A 160 15.96 -3.49 6.68
CA ARG A 160 15.95 -4.16 7.99
C ARG A 160 14.96 -5.33 8.01
N GLU A 161 13.74 -5.12 7.51
CA GLU A 161 12.72 -6.17 7.43
C GLU A 161 13.16 -7.32 6.53
N LYS A 162 13.77 -7.01 5.38
CA LYS A 162 14.33 -8.01 4.46
C LYS A 162 15.37 -8.88 5.17
N LYS A 163 16.36 -8.27 5.83
CA LYS A 163 17.40 -8.99 6.57
C LYS A 163 16.78 -9.89 7.66
N ASN A 164 15.81 -9.39 8.40
CA ASN A 164 15.10 -10.18 9.41
C ASN A 164 14.38 -11.39 8.78
N SER A 165 13.79 -11.21 7.60
CA SER A 165 13.14 -12.31 6.88
C SER A 165 14.12 -13.38 6.41
N GLU A 166 15.23 -12.97 5.82
CA GLU A 166 16.30 -13.88 5.39
C GLU A 166 16.86 -14.69 6.57
N MET A 167 17.06 -14.04 7.73
CA MET A 167 17.50 -14.70 8.96
C MET A 167 16.47 -15.70 9.49
N ARG A 168 15.17 -15.41 9.44
CA ARG A 168 14.11 -16.37 9.80
C ARG A 168 14.16 -17.60 8.91
N ARG A 169 14.30 -17.42 7.60
CA ARG A 169 14.42 -18.52 6.64
C ARG A 169 15.66 -19.36 6.90
N TYR A 170 16.81 -18.72 7.14
CA TYR A 170 18.05 -19.42 7.48
C TYR A 170 17.91 -20.26 8.75
N ARG A 171 17.35 -19.68 9.83
CA ARG A 171 17.11 -20.41 11.09
C ARG A 171 16.18 -21.60 10.90
N LYS A 172 15.12 -21.47 10.09
CA LYS A 172 14.22 -22.58 9.76
C LYS A 172 14.93 -23.71 9.02
N LYS A 173 15.89 -23.38 8.15
CA LYS A 173 16.71 -24.36 7.42
C LYS A 173 17.72 -25.08 8.33
N VAL A 174 18.36 -24.37 9.26
CA VAL A 174 19.38 -24.94 10.15
C VAL A 174 18.76 -25.70 11.33
N GLY A 175 17.64 -25.21 11.87
CA GLY A 175 16.94 -25.81 13.01
C GLY A 175 16.07 -27.02 12.66
N ASN A 176 15.97 -27.38 11.39
CA ASN A 176 15.25 -28.55 10.90
C ASN A 176 16.20 -29.39 10.01
N PRO A 177 17.28 -29.96 10.59
CA PRO A 177 18.12 -30.87 9.84
C PRO A 177 17.30 -32.13 9.51
N GLU A 178 17.24 -32.48 8.23
CA GLU A 178 16.68 -33.76 7.76
C GLU A 178 17.37 -34.97 8.41
#